data_AF-A0A934DP26-F1
#
_entry.id   AF-A0A934DP26-F1
#
_cell.length_a   1.000
_cell.length_b   1.000
_cell.length_c   1.000
_cell.angle_alpha   90.00
_cell.angle_beta   90.00
_cell.angle_gamma   90.00
#
_symmetry.space_group_name_H-M   'P 1'
#
loop_
_entity.id
_entity.type
_entity.pdbx_description
1 polymer ?
#
loop_
_entity_poly.entity_id
_entity_poly.type
_entity_poly.pdbx_seq_one_letter_code
_entity_poly.pdbx_strand_id
1 'polypeptide(L)'
;MAAIIAEGLAFSDSTSSDGLALQPGVVTAGIGPAGATSPIVSFDLTPKGGQRAFAIAAGSLQPSKDHAAFRLLVVDTSSPTWSAAQVQPNP
;
A
#
# COMPACT_ATOMS: atom_id res chain seq x y z
N MET A 1 -8.56 -4.37 -16.10
CA MET A 1 -9.19 -4.61 -14.78
C MET A 1 -8.10 -4.43 -13.74
N ALA A 2 -8.25 -3.52 -12.78
CA ALA A 2 -7.25 -3.34 -11.72
C ALA A 2 -7.26 -4.57 -10.81
N ALA A 3 -6.10 -5.13 -10.49
CA ALA A 3 -6.01 -6.24 -9.55
C ALA A 3 -6.20 -5.69 -8.13
N ILE A 4 -7.13 -6.28 -7.37
CA ILE A 4 -7.30 -5.96 -5.95
C ILE A 4 -6.13 -6.60 -5.21
N ILE A 5 -5.31 -5.76 -4.54
CA ILE A 5 -4.15 -6.20 -3.77
C ILE A 5 -4.59 -6.65 -2.36
N ALA A 6 -5.55 -5.94 -1.76
CA ALA A 6 -6.19 -6.29 -0.50
C ALA A 6 -7.55 -5.57 -0.39
N GLU A 7 -8.51 -6.17 0.30
CA GLU A 7 -9.82 -5.57 0.58
C GLU A 7 -10.33 -5.94 1.96
N GLY A 8 -11.33 -5.20 2.45
CA GLY A 8 -12.00 -5.50 3.72
C GLY A 8 -11.19 -5.17 4.99
N LEU A 9 -10.06 -4.48 4.87
CA LEU A 9 -9.23 -4.10 6.01
C LEU A 9 -9.85 -2.94 6.79
N ALA A 10 -10.04 -3.13 8.10
CA ALA A 10 -10.39 -2.04 9.02
C ALA A 10 -9.17 -1.16 9.36
N PHE A 11 -9.38 -0.02 9.99
CA PHE A 11 -8.29 0.81 10.49
C PHE A 11 -7.44 0.01 11.50
N SER A 12 -6.11 0.10 11.37
CA SER A 12 -5.13 -0.67 12.15
C SER A 12 -5.13 -2.19 11.91
N ASP A 13 -5.87 -2.68 10.91
CA ASP A 13 -5.87 -4.08 10.52
C ASP A 13 -4.78 -4.37 9.48
N SER A 14 -4.49 -5.65 9.25
CA SER A 14 -3.50 -6.12 8.28
C SER A 14 -4.00 -7.33 7.52
N THR A 15 -3.45 -7.58 6.32
CA THR A 15 -3.70 -8.82 5.60
C THR A 15 -3.17 -10.04 6.37
N SER A 16 -3.52 -11.25 5.93
CA SER A 16 -2.89 -12.49 6.43
C SER A 16 -1.36 -12.40 6.39
N SER A 17 -0.69 -13.07 7.34
CA SER A 17 0.78 -13.17 7.42
C SER A 17 1.43 -13.79 6.19
N ASP A 18 0.66 -14.55 5.41
CA ASP A 18 1.15 -15.14 4.15
C ASP A 18 1.38 -14.08 3.06
N GLY A 19 0.75 -12.92 3.21
CA GLY A 19 0.81 -11.82 2.24
C GLY A 19 0.19 -12.16 0.89
N LEU A 20 0.47 -11.31 -0.10
CA LEU A 20 0.09 -11.53 -1.49
C LEU A 20 1.33 -11.59 -2.37
N ALA A 21 1.48 -12.66 -3.15
CA ALA A 21 2.54 -12.75 -4.14
C ALA A 21 2.25 -11.81 -5.32
N LEU A 22 3.16 -10.86 -5.55
CA LEU A 22 3.11 -9.95 -6.69
C LEU A 22 4.16 -10.35 -7.73
N GLN A 23 3.81 -10.18 -9.01
CA GLN A 23 4.79 -10.32 -10.09
C GLN A 23 5.77 -9.14 -10.02
N PRO A 24 7.07 -9.37 -10.30
CA PRO A 24 8.03 -8.27 -10.42
C PRO A 24 7.61 -7.31 -11.55
N GLY A 25 7.81 -6.01 -11.33
CA GLY A 25 7.44 -4.97 -12.30
C GLY A 25 6.66 -3.83 -11.66
N VAL A 26 6.19 -2.88 -12.49
CA VAL A 26 5.40 -1.75 -11.98
C VAL A 26 3.98 -2.20 -11.65
N VAL A 27 3.53 -1.89 -10.44
CA VAL A 27 2.17 -2.13 -9.96
C VAL A 27 1.64 -0.84 -9.37
N THR A 28 0.51 -0.36 -9.87
CA THR A 28 -0.21 0.76 -9.27
C THR A 28 -1.13 0.25 -8.17
N ALA A 29 -0.86 0.65 -6.93
CA ALA A 29 -1.66 0.34 -5.76
C ALA A 29 -2.59 1.52 -5.43
N GLY A 30 -3.90 1.26 -5.41
CA GLY A 30 -4.90 2.24 -5.00
C GLY A 30 -5.33 2.03 -3.55
N ILE A 31 -5.56 3.11 -2.82
CA ILE A 31 -6.20 3.09 -1.50
C ILE A 31 -7.58 3.72 -1.64
N GLY A 32 -8.61 3.09 -1.10
CA GLY A 32 -9.98 3.59 -1.15
C GLY A 32 -10.86 2.95 -0.07
N PRO A 33 -12.02 3.54 0.22
CA PRO A 33 -12.98 2.93 1.12
C PRO A 33 -13.52 1.62 0.51
N ALA A 34 -13.88 0.67 1.36
CA ALA A 34 -14.44 -0.61 0.92
C ALA A 34 -15.68 -0.39 0.04
N GLY A 35 -15.77 -1.13 -1.07
CA GLY A 35 -16.85 -1.01 -2.05
C GLY A 35 -16.73 0.18 -3.02
N ALA A 36 -15.69 1.02 -2.92
CA ALA A 36 -15.45 2.06 -3.91
C ALA A 36 -14.97 1.48 -5.25
N THR A 37 -15.43 2.06 -6.35
CA THR A 37 -15.01 1.69 -7.71
C THR A 37 -13.75 2.42 -8.17
N SER A 38 -13.31 3.44 -7.42
CA SER A 38 -12.10 4.21 -7.71
C SER A 38 -11.35 4.51 -6.40
N PRO A 39 -10.01 4.39 -6.39
CA PRO A 39 -9.23 4.74 -5.22
C PRO A 39 -9.22 6.25 -5.00
N ILE A 40 -9.09 6.69 -3.75
CA ILE A 40 -8.93 8.10 -3.39
C ILE A 40 -7.50 8.60 -3.61
N VAL A 41 -6.53 7.67 -3.64
CA VAL A 41 -5.14 7.95 -3.93
C VAL A 41 -4.51 6.69 -4.53
N SER A 42 -3.51 6.87 -5.40
CA SER A 42 -2.75 5.78 -5.97
C SER A 42 -1.24 6.00 -5.80
N PHE A 43 -0.50 4.90 -5.76
CA PHE A 43 0.95 4.87 -5.62
C PHE A 43 1.51 3.86 -6.60
N ASP A 44 2.57 4.22 -7.29
CA ASP A 44 3.32 3.27 -8.11
C ASP A 44 4.37 2.56 -7.26
N LEU A 45 4.27 1.24 -7.24
CA LEU A 45 5.21 0.32 -6.60
C LEU A 45 6.00 -0.43 -7.66
N THR A 46 7.22 -0.83 -7.34
CA THR A 46 8.02 -1.70 -8.22
C THR A 46 8.57 -2.89 -7.44
N PRO A 47 7.73 -3.90 -7.12
CA PRO A 47 8.19 -5.13 -6.47
C PRO A 47 9.31 -5.80 -7.27
N LYS A 48 10.28 -6.35 -6.54
CA LYS A 48 11.41 -7.09 -7.10
C LYS A 48 11.28 -8.59 -6.80
N GLY A 49 11.85 -9.42 -7.66
CA GLY A 49 11.87 -10.87 -7.44
C GLY A 49 12.57 -11.22 -6.12
N GLY A 50 11.94 -12.07 -5.31
CA GLY A 50 12.45 -12.49 -4.00
C GLY A 50 12.28 -11.46 -2.86
N GLN A 51 11.72 -10.28 -3.16
CA GLN A 51 11.47 -9.26 -2.15
C GLN A 51 10.33 -9.68 -1.20
N ARG A 52 10.52 -9.39 0.09
CA ARG A 52 9.48 -9.48 1.13
C ARG A 52 9.32 -8.10 1.74
N ALA A 53 8.09 -7.57 1.71
CA ALA A 53 7.84 -6.22 2.21
C ALA A 53 6.44 -6.08 2.80
N PHE A 54 6.31 -5.14 3.74
CA PHE A 54 5.03 -4.63 4.21
C PHE A 54 4.75 -3.28 3.56
N ALA A 55 3.52 -3.11 3.06
CA ALA A 55 3.03 -1.82 2.59
C ALA A 55 2.06 -1.24 3.64
N ILE A 56 2.39 -0.09 4.19
CA ILE A 56 1.63 0.57 5.27
C ILE A 56 1.03 1.86 4.72
N ALA A 57 -0.30 1.88 4.64
CA ALA A 57 -1.07 3.06 4.33
C ALA A 57 -1.30 3.89 5.60
N ALA A 58 -0.67 5.06 5.70
CA ALA A 58 -0.83 5.97 6.84
C ALA A 58 -1.54 7.24 6.41
N GLY A 59 -2.75 7.47 6.92
CA GLY A 59 -3.56 8.66 6.62
C GLY A 59 -5.05 8.45 6.86
N SER A 60 -5.85 9.36 6.31
CA SER A 60 -7.31 9.35 6.45
C SER A 60 -8.00 9.16 5.10
N LEU A 61 -9.12 8.42 5.10
CA LEU A 61 -10.05 8.33 3.97
C LEU A 61 -10.78 9.67 3.70
N GLN A 62 -10.81 10.55 4.70
CA GLN A 62 -11.38 11.89 4.62
C GLN A 62 -10.33 12.91 5.11
N PRO A 63 -9.37 13.28 4.25
CA PRO A 63 -8.35 14.24 4.61
C PRO A 63 -8.95 15.62 4.88
N SER A 64 -8.43 16.31 5.89
CA SER A 64 -8.82 17.65 6.28
C SER A 64 -7.59 18.44 6.75
N LYS A 65 -7.76 19.65 7.27
CA LYS A 65 -6.64 20.39 7.90
C LYS A 65 -6.04 19.64 9.09
N ASP A 66 -6.86 18.84 9.78
CA ASP A 66 -6.46 18.09 10.98
C ASP A 66 -6.14 16.62 10.68
N HIS A 67 -6.49 16.13 9.49
CA HIS A 67 -6.25 14.76 9.06
C HIS A 67 -5.44 14.71 7.77
N ALA A 68 -4.21 14.19 7.86
CA ALA A 68 -3.33 14.06 6.71
C ALA A 68 -3.89 13.09 5.65
N ALA A 69 -3.70 13.46 4.37
CA ALA A 69 -3.88 12.54 3.26
C ALA A 69 -2.92 11.36 3.36
N PHE A 70 -3.28 10.25 2.71
CA PHE A 70 -2.49 9.03 2.76
C PHE A 70 -1.09 9.20 2.22
N ARG A 71 -0.14 8.59 2.93
CA ARG A 71 1.20 8.27 2.48
C ARG A 71 1.38 6.76 2.53
N LEU A 72 2.23 6.24 1.66
CA LEU A 72 2.56 4.82 1.64
C LEU A 72 4.00 4.64 2.11
N LEU A 73 4.18 3.79 3.12
CA LEU A 73 5.48 3.35 3.61
C LEU A 73 5.68 1.90 3.18
N VAL A 74 6.79 1.62 2.49
CA VAL A 74 7.18 0.25 2.13
C VAL A 74 8.34 -0.15 3.01
N VAL A 75 8.13 -1.15 3.86
CA VAL A 75 9.14 -1.72 4.75
C VAL A 75 9.67 -3.00 4.11
N ASP A 76 10.90 -2.96 3.59
CA ASP A 76 11.58 -4.13 3.04
C ASP A 76 12.23 -4.93 4.16
N THR A 77 11.83 -6.20 4.25
CA THR A 77 12.25 -7.17 5.27
C THR A 77 13.06 -8.32 4.68
N SER A 78 13.49 -8.19 3.42
CA SER A 78 14.27 -9.21 2.70
C SER A 78 15.66 -9.42 3.30
N SER A 79 16.18 -8.42 4.04
CA SER A 79 17.45 -8.48 4.76
C SER A 79 17.26 -8.35 6.28
N PRO A 80 18.23 -8.82 7.11
CA PRO A 80 18.15 -8.73 8.57
C PRO A 80 18.05 -7.29 9.09
N THR A 81 18.62 -6.33 8.37
CA THR A 81 18.40 -4.90 8.61
C THR A 81 17.24 -4.44 7.76
N TRP A 82 16.07 -4.26 8.38
CA TRP A 82 14.89 -3.77 7.67
C TRP A 82 15.12 -2.33 7.21
N SER A 83 14.58 -2.00 6.05
CA SER A 83 14.62 -0.64 5.51
C SER A 83 13.21 -0.15 5.21
N ALA A 84 12.96 1.14 5.35
CA ALA A 84 11.67 1.74 5.04
C ALA A 84 11.84 2.89 4.04
N ALA A 85 10.99 2.93 3.02
CA ALA A 85 10.93 4.00 2.05
C ALA A 85 9.51 4.59 2.02
N GLN A 86 9.41 5.92 1.99
CA GLN A 86 8.16 6.59 1.70
C GLN A 86 7.96 6.65 0.18
N VAL A 87 6.79 6.21 -0.29
CA VAL A 87 6.35 6.35 -1.68
C VAL A 87 5.41 7.54 -1.77
N GLN A 88 5.66 8.42 -2.74
CA GLN A 88 4.81 9.57 -2.98
C GLN A 88 3.54 9.16 -3.73
N PRO A 89 2.39 9.80 -3.45
CA PRO A 89 1.20 9.58 -4.25
C PRO A 89 1.44 10.02 -5.69
N ASN A 90 0.77 9.34 -6.62
CA ASN A 90 0.75 9.73 -8.02
C ASN A 90 0.07 11.12 -8.18
N PRO A 91 0.45 11.92 -9.19
CA PRO A 91 -0.07 13.27 -9.42
C PRO A 91 -1.58 13.32 -9.67
#